data_AF-A0A3S4F5B0-F1
#
_entry.id   AF-A0A3S4F5B0-F1
#
_cell.length_a   1.000
_cell.length_b   1.000
_cell.length_c   1.000
_cell.angle_alpha   90.00
_cell.angle_beta   90.00
_cell.angle_gamma   90.00
#
_symmetry.space_group_name_H-M   'P 1'
#
loop_
_entity.id
_entity.type
_entity.pdbx_description
1 polymer ?
#
loop_
_entity_poly.entity_id
_entity_poly.type
_entity_poly.pdbx_seq_one_letter_code
_entity_poly.pdbx_strand_id
1 'polypeptide(L)'
;MRVDALVREGNRVTGVQAGDDILDANIVILADGVNSMLGRSLDMVPASSAHHYAVGVKELIGLSPALIEERFNLASHEGAAWLFAGAPSNGLMGGGFLYTNRDSVSLGLVCGLGDIAHATKSVPQMLEDFKQHPAIRPLIQGGTLLEYSAHMVPKAA
;
A
#
# COMPACT_ATOMS: atom_id res chain seq x y z
N MET A 1 -11.31 10.35 -14.25
CA MET A 1 -12.73 9.95 -14.34
C MET A 1 -12.93 8.80 -13.36
N ARG A 2 -13.81 8.96 -12.35
CA ARG A 2 -14.13 7.93 -11.35
C ARG A 2 -15.47 7.31 -11.74
N VAL A 3 -15.62 6.00 -11.62
CA VAL A 3 -16.93 5.34 -11.78
C VAL A 3 -17.68 5.43 -10.46
N ASP A 4 -18.90 5.96 -10.50
CA ASP A 4 -19.73 6.20 -9.32
C ASP A 4 -20.80 5.12 -9.14
N ALA A 5 -21.31 4.54 -10.23
CA ALA A 5 -22.35 3.52 -10.19
C ALA A 5 -22.31 2.56 -11.40
N LEU A 6 -23.05 1.45 -11.28
CA LEU A 6 -23.29 0.49 -12.35
C LEU A 6 -24.66 0.71 -12.97
N VAL A 7 -24.74 0.73 -14.29
CA VAL A 7 -26.00 0.77 -15.03
C VAL A 7 -26.52 -0.66 -15.16
N ARG A 8 -27.81 -0.86 -14.90
CA ARG A 8 -28.42 -2.20 -14.81
C ARG A 8 -29.75 -2.27 -15.53
N GLU A 9 -29.97 -3.40 -16.19
CA GLU A 9 -31.27 -3.84 -16.71
C GLU A 9 -31.63 -5.17 -16.05
N GLY A 10 -32.53 -5.13 -15.06
CA GLY A 10 -32.78 -6.27 -14.19
C GLY A 10 -31.51 -6.74 -13.48
N ASN A 11 -31.15 -8.02 -13.65
CA ASN A 11 -29.96 -8.61 -13.02
C ASN A 11 -28.67 -8.41 -13.83
N ARG A 12 -28.74 -7.82 -15.02
CA ARG A 12 -27.58 -7.64 -15.91
C ARG A 12 -26.99 -6.24 -15.73
N VAL A 13 -25.67 -6.17 -15.54
CA VAL A 13 -24.92 -4.90 -15.66
C VAL A 13 -24.74 -4.60 -17.15
N THR A 14 -25.09 -3.38 -17.56
CA THR A 14 -25.11 -2.94 -18.96
C THR A 14 -24.22 -1.75 -19.24
N GLY A 15 -23.52 -1.25 -18.23
CA GLY A 15 -22.65 -0.09 -18.35
C GLY A 15 -22.21 0.45 -17.01
N VAL A 16 -21.58 1.61 -17.04
CA VAL A 16 -21.11 2.35 -15.87
C VAL A 16 -21.52 3.81 -15.96
N GLN A 17 -21.71 4.43 -14.80
CA GLN A 17 -21.90 5.87 -14.68
C GLN A 17 -20.63 6.50 -14.09
N ALA A 18 -20.13 7.56 -14.72
CA ALA A 18 -19.00 8.34 -14.25
C ALA A 18 -19.36 9.84 -14.28
N GLY A 19 -19.70 10.41 -13.12
CA GLY A 19 -20.33 11.72 -13.05
C GLY A 19 -21.66 11.73 -13.80
N ASP A 20 -21.78 12.64 -14.77
CA ASP A 20 -22.97 12.78 -15.61
C ASP A 20 -22.95 11.87 -16.85
N ASP A 21 -21.80 11.25 -17.14
CA ASP A 21 -21.64 10.39 -18.32
C ASP A 21 -22.11 8.96 -18.04
N ILE A 22 -22.86 8.40 -18.99
CA ILE A 22 -23.24 6.98 -19.03
C ILE A 22 -22.47 6.31 -20.17
N LEU A 23 -21.75 5.25 -19.83
CA LEU A 23 -21.01 4.43 -20.79
C LEU A 23 -21.64 3.03 -20.83
N ASP A 24 -22.28 2.71 -21.96
CA ASP A 24 -22.84 1.38 -22.20
C ASP A 24 -21.72 0.38 -22.53
N ALA A 25 -21.86 -0.84 -22.01
CA ALA A 25 -20.92 -1.92 -22.25
C ALA A 25 -21.62 -3.29 -22.21
N ASN A 26 -21.19 -4.22 -23.05
CA ASN A 26 -21.67 -5.60 -22.98
C ASN A 26 -21.11 -6.34 -21.76
N ILE A 27 -19.93 -5.96 -21.30
CA ILE A 27 -19.20 -6.56 -20.18
C ILE A 27 -18.53 -5.44 -19.38
N VAL A 28 -18.69 -5.48 -18.05
CA VAL A 28 -17.99 -4.60 -17.10
C VAL A 28 -17.09 -5.46 -16.22
N ILE A 29 -15.80 -5.11 -16.15
CA ILE A 29 -14.81 -5.78 -15.29
C ILE A 29 -14.52 -4.85 -14.10
N LEU A 30 -14.86 -5.29 -12.89
CA LEU A 30 -14.54 -4.57 -11.65
C LEU A 30 -13.11 -4.88 -11.21
N ALA A 31 -12.22 -3.91 -11.40
CA ALA A 31 -10.81 -3.94 -10.97
C ALA A 31 -10.48 -2.75 -10.04
N ASP A 32 -11.43 -2.35 -9.22
CA ASP A 32 -11.39 -1.17 -8.32
C ASP A 32 -10.67 -1.42 -6.98
N GLY A 33 -10.11 -2.62 -6.80
CA GLY A 33 -9.17 -2.94 -5.73
C GLY A 33 -9.81 -3.23 -4.37
N VAL A 34 -9.02 -3.03 -3.32
CA VAL A 34 -9.32 -3.48 -1.93
C VAL A 34 -10.64 -2.93 -1.36
N ASN A 35 -11.07 -1.75 -1.83
CA ASN A 35 -12.25 -1.03 -1.36
C ASN A 35 -13.36 -1.02 -2.42
N SER A 36 -13.67 -2.18 -3.00
CA SER A 36 -14.66 -2.28 -4.08
C SER A 36 -16.07 -1.96 -3.60
N MET A 37 -16.49 -0.70 -3.75
CA MET A 37 -17.86 -0.26 -3.45
C MET A 37 -18.84 -0.73 -4.53
N LEU A 38 -18.37 -0.81 -5.78
CA LEU A 38 -19.18 -1.31 -6.89
C LEU A 38 -19.43 -2.82 -6.74
N GLY A 39 -18.42 -3.60 -6.36
CA GLY A 39 -18.58 -5.03 -6.09
C GLY A 39 -19.54 -5.30 -4.93
N ARG A 40 -19.52 -4.46 -3.88
CA ARG A 40 -20.50 -4.52 -2.79
C ARG A 40 -21.93 -4.19 -3.23
N SER A 41 -22.10 -3.22 -4.14
CA SER A 41 -23.43 -2.87 -4.69
C SER A 41 -24.08 -4.01 -5.50
N LEU A 42 -23.28 -5.00 -5.90
CA LEU A 42 -23.74 -6.23 -6.56
C LEU A 42 -23.81 -7.44 -5.62
N ASP A 43 -23.58 -7.25 -4.32
CA ASP A 43 -23.45 -8.34 -3.33
C ASP A 43 -22.37 -9.38 -3.69
N MET A 44 -21.42 -9.02 -4.58
CA MET A 44 -20.31 -9.89 -4.99
C MET A 44 -19.14 -9.85 -4.01
N VAL A 45 -19.06 -8.79 -3.20
CA VAL A 45 -18.02 -8.59 -2.18
C VAL A 45 -18.70 -8.52 -0.81
N PRO A 46 -18.35 -9.39 0.14
CA PRO A 46 -18.96 -9.38 1.46
C PRO A 46 -18.60 -8.12 2.26
N ALA A 47 -19.34 -7.88 3.34
CA ALA A 47 -19.01 -6.83 4.30
C ALA A 47 -17.59 -7.01 4.85
N SER A 48 -16.83 -5.91 4.92
CA SER A 48 -15.45 -5.92 5.41
C SER A 48 -15.38 -6.07 6.92
N SER A 49 -14.57 -7.02 7.39
CA SER A 49 -14.07 -7.08 8.77
C SER A 49 -12.64 -6.58 8.81
N ALA A 50 -12.28 -5.76 9.81
CA ALA A 50 -10.91 -5.25 9.97
C ALA A 50 -9.84 -6.36 10.07
N HIS A 51 -10.23 -7.55 10.53
CA HIS A 51 -9.33 -8.70 10.61
C HIS A 51 -8.91 -9.26 9.24
N HIS A 52 -9.69 -9.01 8.18
CA HIS A 52 -9.37 -9.44 6.81
C HIS A 52 -8.46 -8.46 6.06
N TYR A 53 -8.04 -7.37 6.69
CA TYR A 53 -7.23 -6.35 6.04
C TYR A 53 -5.98 -6.00 6.84
N ALA A 54 -4.99 -5.50 6.12
CA ALA A 54 -3.86 -4.79 6.66
C ALA A 54 -3.87 -3.35 6.13
N VAL A 55 -3.23 -2.44 6.87
CA VAL A 55 -2.92 -1.09 6.42
C VAL A 55 -1.42 -0.95 6.26
N GLY A 56 -1.00 -0.43 5.13
CA GLY A 56 0.39 -0.15 4.81
C GLY A 56 0.64 1.34 4.64
N VAL A 57 1.83 1.78 5.04
CA VAL A 57 2.38 3.11 4.74
C VAL A 57 3.72 2.94 4.06
N LYS A 58 4.03 3.84 3.12
CA LYS A 58 5.26 3.83 2.35
C LYS A 58 5.73 5.26 2.09
N GLU A 59 7.00 5.51 2.35
CA GLU A 59 7.71 6.67 1.84
C GLU A 59 8.61 6.28 0.65
N LEU A 60 8.65 7.16 -0.33
CA LEU A 60 9.64 7.15 -1.39
C LEU A 60 10.74 8.16 -1.03
N ILE A 61 11.95 7.67 -0.78
CA ILE A 61 13.07 8.48 -0.33
C ILE A 61 14.09 8.58 -1.46
N GLY A 62 14.21 9.76 -2.07
CA GLY A 62 15.14 10.04 -3.16
C GLY A 62 16.59 9.98 -2.71
N LEU A 63 17.40 9.21 -3.45
CA LEU A 63 18.83 9.03 -3.25
C LEU A 63 19.50 8.87 -4.63
N SER A 64 20.75 9.33 -4.77
CA SER A 64 21.44 9.12 -6.04
C SER A 64 21.67 7.62 -6.28
N PRO A 65 21.67 7.16 -7.55
CA PRO A 65 21.95 5.76 -7.89
C PRO A 65 23.25 5.26 -7.26
N ALA A 66 24.31 6.08 -7.28
CA ALA A 66 25.61 5.74 -6.69
C ALA A 66 25.53 5.50 -5.17
N LEU A 67 24.75 6.29 -4.42
CA LEU A 67 24.55 6.07 -2.99
C LEU A 67 23.75 4.80 -2.70
N ILE A 68 22.79 4.46 -3.57
CA ILE A 68 22.02 3.22 -3.45
C ILE A 68 22.95 2.02 -3.71
N GLU A 69 23.71 2.05 -4.80
CA GLU A 69 24.68 1.00 -5.15
C GLU A 69 25.70 0.77 -4.02
N GLU A 70 26.26 1.84 -3.46
CA GLU A 70 27.19 1.80 -2.32
C GLU A 70 26.55 1.20 -1.06
N ARG A 71 25.39 1.72 -0.63
CA ARG A 71 24.78 1.36 0.67
C ARG A 71 24.20 -0.05 0.68
N PHE A 72 23.76 -0.54 -0.48
CA PHE A 72 23.16 -1.86 -0.62
C PHE A 72 24.12 -2.90 -1.21
N ASN A 73 25.37 -2.51 -1.49
CA ASN A 73 26.40 -3.35 -2.11
C ASN A 73 25.90 -4.00 -3.40
N LEU A 74 25.42 -3.16 -4.32
CA LEU A 74 24.83 -3.55 -5.60
C LEU A 74 25.74 -3.16 -6.76
N ALA A 75 25.80 -4.00 -7.79
CA ALA A 75 26.28 -3.57 -9.09
C ALA A 75 25.24 -2.71 -9.82
N SER A 76 25.67 -2.03 -10.87
CA SER A 76 24.75 -1.20 -11.64
C SER A 76 23.59 -2.02 -12.22
N HIS A 77 22.38 -1.47 -12.10
CA HIS A 77 21.11 -2.11 -12.47
C HIS A 77 20.67 -3.31 -11.62
N GLU A 78 21.37 -3.64 -10.52
CA GLU A 78 20.86 -4.57 -9.53
C GLU A 78 19.91 -3.88 -8.54
N GLY A 79 19.22 -4.70 -7.74
CA GLY A 79 18.32 -4.21 -6.71
C GLY A 79 18.32 -5.13 -5.49
N ALA A 80 18.00 -4.55 -4.34
CA ALA A 80 17.78 -5.26 -3.09
C ALA A 80 16.32 -5.12 -2.65
N ALA A 81 15.80 -6.21 -2.08
CA ALA A 81 14.51 -6.22 -1.43
C ALA A 81 14.60 -6.84 -0.04
N TRP A 82 14.39 -6.03 1.00
CA TRP A 82 14.50 -6.46 2.39
C TRP A 82 13.14 -6.44 3.06
N LEU A 83 12.87 -7.50 3.82
CA LEU A 83 11.67 -7.64 4.64
C LEU A 83 12.09 -7.71 6.11
N PHE A 84 11.30 -7.07 6.96
CA PHE A 84 11.62 -6.91 8.38
C PHE A 84 10.44 -7.35 9.23
N ALA A 85 10.74 -8.01 10.34
CA ALA A 85 9.77 -8.34 11.37
C ALA A 85 10.17 -7.67 12.70
N GLY A 86 9.22 -7.54 13.62
CA GLY A 86 9.48 -7.03 14.97
C GLY A 86 9.36 -5.51 15.06
N ALA A 87 10.51 -4.81 15.12
CA ALA A 87 10.55 -3.38 15.40
C ALA A 87 9.62 -2.50 14.53
N PRO A 88 9.47 -2.73 13.21
CA PRO A 88 8.62 -1.87 12.37
C PRO A 88 7.15 -1.88 12.80
N SER A 89 6.62 -3.01 13.23
CA SER A 89 5.20 -3.14 13.60
C SER A 89 4.94 -2.87 15.08
N ASN A 90 5.95 -2.46 15.85
CA ASN A 90 5.85 -2.21 17.29
C ASN A 90 5.21 -3.40 18.05
N GLY A 91 5.57 -4.63 17.66
CA GLY A 91 5.07 -5.87 18.25
C GLY A 91 3.71 -6.35 17.75
N LEU A 92 3.05 -5.63 16.84
CA LEU A 92 1.80 -6.06 16.21
C LEU A 92 2.06 -7.05 15.06
N MET A 93 1.00 -7.76 14.62
CA MET A 93 1.07 -8.54 13.39
C MET A 93 1.34 -7.59 12.22
N GLY A 94 2.50 -7.76 11.59
CA GLY A 94 2.97 -6.87 10.56
C GLY A 94 4.47 -6.98 10.33
N GLY A 95 4.98 -6.09 9.48
CA GLY A 95 6.39 -6.04 9.14
C GLY A 95 6.75 -4.79 8.35
N GLY A 96 8.04 -4.54 8.25
CA GLY A 96 8.62 -3.48 7.42
C GLY A 96 9.11 -4.03 6.09
N PHE A 97 9.28 -3.15 5.12
CA PHE A 97 9.96 -3.44 3.88
C PHE A 97 10.85 -2.28 3.45
N LEU A 98 11.93 -2.60 2.75
CA LEU A 98 12.80 -1.64 2.10
C LEU A 98 13.21 -2.19 0.74
N TYR A 99 12.86 -1.47 -0.34
CA TYR A 99 13.21 -1.83 -1.71
C TYR A 99 14.01 -0.72 -2.38
N THR A 100 15.07 -1.08 -3.10
CA THR A 100 15.82 -0.12 -3.92
C THR A 100 15.14 0.08 -5.27
N ASN A 101 14.89 1.33 -5.63
CA ASN A 101 14.53 1.73 -6.99
C ASN A 101 15.78 2.30 -7.68
N ARG A 102 15.61 2.92 -8.86
CA ARG A 102 16.73 3.49 -9.63
C ARG A 102 17.38 4.70 -8.96
N ASP A 103 16.57 5.61 -8.43
CA ASP A 103 16.95 6.93 -7.88
C ASP A 103 16.25 7.21 -6.54
N SER A 104 15.75 6.15 -5.90
CA SER A 104 15.02 6.22 -4.64
C SER A 104 15.01 4.89 -3.92
N VAL A 105 14.64 4.92 -2.65
CA VAL A 105 14.35 3.76 -1.82
C VAL A 105 12.89 3.82 -1.40
N SER A 106 12.16 2.72 -1.58
CA SER A 106 10.81 2.54 -1.04
C SER A 106 10.92 1.95 0.36
N LEU A 107 10.62 2.75 1.39
CA LEU A 107 10.62 2.30 2.79
C LEU A 107 9.19 2.32 3.31
N GLY A 108 8.74 1.22 3.90
CA GLY A 108 7.39 1.16 4.43
C GLY A 108 7.18 0.06 5.45
N LEU A 109 5.96 -0.01 5.95
CA LEU A 109 5.51 -1.07 6.84
C LEU A 109 4.04 -1.35 6.64
N VAL A 110 3.64 -2.55 7.06
CA VAL A 110 2.27 -3.05 6.98
C VAL A 110 1.89 -3.65 8.32
N CYS A 111 0.72 -3.30 8.83
CA CYS A 111 0.16 -3.82 10.09
C CYS A 111 -1.28 -4.30 9.87
N GLY A 112 -1.71 -5.31 10.63
CA GLY A 112 -3.11 -5.75 10.63
C GLY A 112 -4.07 -4.65 11.04
N LEU A 113 -5.12 -4.41 10.24
CA LEU A 113 -6.06 -3.32 10.51
C LEU A 113 -6.85 -3.55 11.81
N GLY A 114 -7.17 -4.81 12.13
CA GLY A 114 -7.79 -5.17 13.41
C GLY A 114 -6.91 -4.88 14.63
N ASP A 115 -5.59 -4.99 14.51
CA ASP A 115 -4.66 -4.78 15.62
C ASP A 115 -4.38 -3.28 15.87
N ILE A 116 -4.49 -2.45 14.82
CA ILE A 116 -4.25 -1.01 14.91
C ILE A 116 -5.24 -0.31 15.84
N ALA A 117 -6.46 -0.82 16.00
CA ALA A 117 -7.45 -0.26 16.93
C ALA A 117 -6.97 -0.27 18.40
N HIS A 118 -6.02 -1.14 18.75
CA HIS A 118 -5.48 -1.30 20.09
C HIS A 118 -4.00 -0.91 20.19
N ALA A 119 -3.44 -0.32 19.12
CA ALA A 119 -2.04 0.06 19.07
C ALA A 119 -1.75 1.30 19.94
N THR A 120 -0.58 1.31 20.59
CA THR A 120 -0.09 2.48 21.35
C THR A 120 0.56 3.55 20.45
N LYS A 121 0.77 3.24 19.17
CA LYS A 121 1.37 4.13 18.17
C LYS A 121 0.50 4.13 16.91
N SER A 122 0.47 5.27 16.23
CA SER A 122 -0.12 5.36 14.91
C SER A 122 0.80 4.71 13.86
N VAL A 123 0.24 4.23 12.76
CA VAL A 123 1.01 3.65 11.65
C VAL A 123 2.07 4.63 11.09
N PRO A 124 1.78 5.94 10.93
CA PRO A 124 2.81 6.92 10.58
C PRO A 124 3.93 7.04 11.63
N GLN A 125 3.60 7.01 12.93
CA GLN A 125 4.63 7.06 13.98
C GLN A 125 5.52 5.81 13.97
N MET A 126 4.95 4.63 13.71
CA MET A 126 5.73 3.40 13.54
C MET A 126 6.74 3.53 12.38
N LEU A 127 6.38 4.23 11.30
CA LEU A 127 7.27 4.47 10.17
C LEU A 127 8.42 5.42 10.53
N GLU A 128 8.12 6.49 11.25
CA GLU A 128 9.15 7.40 11.76
C GLU A 128 10.13 6.68 12.71
N ASP A 129 9.62 5.84 13.61
CA ASP A 129 10.45 5.01 14.48
C ASP A 129 11.30 4.03 13.67
N PHE A 130 10.73 3.42 12.62
CA PHE A 130 11.45 2.50 11.74
C PHE A 130 12.56 3.21 10.96
N LYS A 131 12.34 4.43 10.48
CA LYS A 131 13.37 5.29 9.85
C LYS A 131 14.54 5.59 10.80
N GLN A 132 14.28 5.70 12.10
CA GLN A 132 15.31 5.92 13.12
C GLN A 132 16.02 4.64 13.58
N HIS A 133 15.54 3.46 13.19
CA HIS A 133 16.15 2.20 13.58
C HIS A 133 17.62 2.14 13.10
N PRO A 134 18.58 1.69 13.92
CA PRO A 134 20.01 1.72 13.57
C PRO A 134 20.38 0.99 12.27
N ALA A 135 19.61 -0.04 11.90
CA ALA A 135 19.79 -0.76 10.64
C ALA A 135 19.23 -0.04 9.39
N ILE A 136 18.36 0.97 9.58
CA ILE A 136 17.67 1.69 8.49
C ILE A 136 18.24 3.09 8.30
N ARG A 137 18.42 3.81 9.41
CA ARG A 137 18.84 5.22 9.41
C ARG A 137 20.07 5.49 8.51
N PRO A 138 21.15 4.68 8.52
CA PRO A 138 22.29 4.90 7.63
C PRO A 138 21.95 4.72 6.14
N LEU A 139 21.02 3.83 5.83
CA LEU A 139 20.63 3.50 4.45
C LEU A 139 19.87 4.64 3.78
N ILE A 140 19.10 5.41 4.56
CA ILE A 140 18.27 6.51 4.06
C ILE A 140 18.84 7.91 4.35
N GLN A 141 19.99 7.99 5.02
CA GLN A 141 20.59 9.25 5.45
C GLN A 141 20.87 10.19 4.26
N GLY A 142 20.54 11.47 4.41
CA GLY A 142 20.71 12.48 3.35
C GLY A 142 19.73 12.33 2.18
N GLY A 143 18.79 11.38 2.25
CA GLY A 143 17.73 11.24 1.28
C GLY A 143 16.67 12.33 1.42
N THR A 144 15.96 12.59 0.33
CA THR A 144 14.85 13.57 0.28
C THR A 144 13.52 12.82 0.22
N LEU A 145 12.55 13.18 1.05
CA LEU A 145 11.20 12.62 0.94
C LEU A 145 10.56 13.09 -0.37
N LEU A 146 10.25 12.16 -1.27
CA LEU A 146 9.60 12.44 -2.56
C LEU A 146 8.09 12.22 -2.50
N GLU A 147 7.67 11.16 -1.80
CA GLU A 147 6.26 10.77 -1.71
C GLU A 147 5.99 10.09 -0.37
N TYR A 148 4.83 10.38 0.21
CA TYR A 148 4.24 9.60 1.30
C TYR A 148 2.92 9.02 0.81
N SER A 149 2.70 7.73 1.06
CA SER A 149 1.51 7.02 0.60
C SER A 149 1.02 6.01 1.64
N ALA A 150 -0.27 5.69 1.58
CA ALA A 150 -0.89 4.66 2.39
C ALA A 150 -1.89 3.86 1.55
N HIS A 151 -2.02 2.58 1.83
CA HIS A 151 -2.97 1.70 1.13
C HIS A 151 -3.38 0.53 2.02
N MET A 152 -4.62 0.05 1.87
CA MET A 152 -5.05 -1.20 2.50
C MET A 152 -4.74 -2.42 1.64
N VAL A 153 -4.43 -3.54 2.27
CA VAL A 153 -4.12 -4.80 1.59
C VAL A 153 -5.09 -5.87 2.10
N PRO A 154 -5.80 -6.61 1.23
CA PRO A 154 -6.55 -7.78 1.66
C PRO A 154 -5.58 -8.83 2.22
N LYS A 155 -5.88 -9.37 3.40
CA LYS A 155 -5.22 -10.58 3.90
C LYS A 155 -5.98 -11.78 3.33
N ALA A 156 -5.25 -12.78 2.84
CA ALA A 156 -5.88 -14.06 2.55
C ALA A 156 -6.45 -14.63 3.86
N ALA A 157 -7.73 -15.04 3.81
CA ALA A 157 -8.36 -15.79 4.89
C ALA A 157 -7.78 -17.21 4.96
#